data_AF-A0A3C1UL24-F1
#
_entry.id   AF-A0A3C1UL24-F1
#
_cell.length_a   1.000
_cell.length_b   1.000
_cell.length_c   1.000
_cell.angle_alpha   90.00
_cell.angle_beta   90.00
_cell.angle_gamma   90.00
#
_symmetry.space_group_name_H-M   'P 1'
#
loop_
_entity.id
_entity.type
_entity.pdbx_description
1 polymer ?
#
loop_
_entity_poly.entity_id
_entity_poly.type
_entity_poly.pdbx_seq_one_letter_code
_entity_poly.pdbx_strand_id
1 'polypeptide(L)'
;MDRNYEMARFLKEKPLNEILSTIEKEKKIEDSMRSAQSKVTQMQRRLVHTQRAKRKGPQKVSKLRSDLNQAKESLKVIKAESMLAQLPARKTNDPRWKGMSSQWVRASKLQSPAPEGHFLRSFGQSDRETIDNSNDEANVPQALMLLNGPMLEYLKNGRSELASALRGTRTKEEKLDLLFLGFMTREPRTEEKEWLMSEWNQEGDSYMQKVAWMLLNAREFSFIQ
;
A
#
# COMPACT_ATOMS: atom_id res chain seq x y z
N MET A 1 -4.26 -18.64 -2.73
CA MET A 1 -3.20 -19.32 -3.46
C MET A 1 -2.12 -18.30 -3.76
N ASP A 2 -0.99 -18.46 -3.09
CA ASP A 2 0.26 -17.77 -3.44
C ASP A 2 0.71 -18.26 -4.82
N ARG A 3 1.21 -17.36 -5.67
CA ARG A 3 1.70 -17.73 -7.00
C ARG A 3 2.94 -18.62 -6.91
N ASN A 4 3.73 -18.48 -5.84
CA ASN A 4 4.88 -19.37 -5.59
C ASN A 4 4.42 -20.80 -5.31
N TYR A 5 3.31 -20.98 -4.59
CA TYR A 5 2.73 -22.29 -4.33
C TYR A 5 2.21 -22.95 -5.62
N GLU A 6 1.50 -22.20 -6.48
CA GLU A 6 1.02 -22.71 -7.76
C GLU A 6 2.17 -23.06 -8.71
N MET A 7 3.28 -22.31 -8.69
CA MET A 7 4.49 -22.63 -9.43
C MET A 7 5.10 -23.95 -8.93
N ALA A 8 5.25 -24.10 -7.61
CA ALA A 8 5.78 -25.34 -7.03
C ALA A 8 4.90 -26.54 -7.37
N ARG A 9 3.57 -26.37 -7.35
CA ARG A 9 2.61 -27.41 -7.76
C ARG A 9 2.77 -27.77 -9.24
N PHE A 10 2.88 -26.78 -10.12
CA PHE A 10 3.06 -26.98 -11.57
C PHE A 10 4.36 -27.71 -11.90
N LEU A 11 5.44 -27.42 -11.17
CA LEU A 11 6.75 -28.02 -11.38
C LEU A 11 6.86 -29.44 -10.78
N LYS A 12 6.07 -29.76 -9.74
CA LYS A 12 6.13 -31.06 -9.04
C LYS A 12 5.89 -32.27 -9.95
N GLU A 13 5.06 -32.12 -10.99
CA GLU A 13 4.66 -33.21 -11.88
C GLU A 13 5.58 -33.35 -13.11
N LYS A 14 6.64 -32.55 -13.23
CA LYS A 14 7.51 -32.48 -14.41
C LYS A 14 8.85 -33.21 -14.22
N PRO A 15 9.47 -33.71 -15.30
CA PRO A 15 10.81 -34.28 -15.24
C PRO A 15 11.86 -33.20 -14.93
N LEU A 16 12.95 -33.59 -14.26
CA LEU A 16 14.00 -32.68 -13.77
C LEU A 16 14.58 -31.76 -14.87
N ASN A 17 14.78 -32.29 -16.07
CA ASN A 17 15.32 -31.52 -17.20
C ASN A 17 14.39 -30.38 -17.63
N GLU A 18 13.08 -30.62 -17.61
CA GLU A 18 12.09 -29.57 -17.90
C GLU A 18 12.10 -28.52 -16.80
N ILE A 19 12.15 -28.94 -15.53
CA ILE A 19 12.21 -28.03 -14.37
C ILE A 19 13.42 -27.09 -14.50
N LEU A 20 14.61 -27.62 -14.76
CA LEU A 20 15.83 -26.83 -14.91
C LEU A 20 15.71 -25.82 -16.08
N SER A 21 15.19 -26.26 -17.23
CA SER A 21 14.98 -25.37 -18.37
C SER A 21 13.99 -24.23 -18.08
N THR A 22 12.96 -24.51 -17.27
CA THR A 22 11.98 -23.48 -16.85
C THR A 22 12.58 -22.48 -15.88
N ILE A 23 13.39 -22.96 -14.93
CA ILE A 23 14.09 -22.10 -13.96
C ILE A 23 15.09 -21.19 -14.69
N GLU A 24 15.85 -21.71 -15.66
CA GLU A 24 16.78 -20.90 -16.46
C GLU A 24 16.07 -19.80 -17.27
N LYS A 25 14.91 -20.13 -17.85
CA LYS A 25 14.07 -19.15 -18.56
C LYS A 25 13.55 -18.08 -17.60
N GLU A 26 13.01 -18.47 -16.44
CA GLU A 26 12.55 -17.53 -15.42
C GLU A 26 13.68 -16.65 -14.90
N LYS A 27 14.88 -17.18 -14.67
CA LYS A 27 16.03 -16.39 -14.22
C LYS A 27 16.41 -15.30 -15.22
N LYS A 28 16.41 -15.62 -16.53
CA LYS A 28 16.65 -14.63 -17.59
C LYS A 28 15.58 -13.54 -17.61
N ILE A 29 14.31 -13.91 -17.40
CA ILE A 29 13.19 -12.98 -17.31
C ILE A 29 13.34 -12.12 -16.04
N GLU A 30 13.77 -12.70 -14.92
CA GLU A 30 14.00 -11.96 -13.67
C GLU A 30 15.12 -10.93 -13.80
N ASP A 31 16.24 -11.28 -14.43
CA ASP A 31 17.34 -10.36 -14.68
C ASP A 31 16.92 -9.21 -15.61
N SER A 32 16.14 -9.52 -16.66
CA SER A 32 15.60 -8.51 -17.57
C SER A 32 14.58 -7.61 -16.85
N MET A 33 13.70 -8.16 -16.02
CA MET A 33 12.78 -7.40 -15.15
C MET A 33 13.53 -6.47 -14.20
N ARG A 34 14.55 -6.96 -13.49
CA ARG A 34 15.37 -6.16 -12.56
C ARG A 34 16.03 -4.99 -13.29
N SER A 35 16.60 -5.23 -14.48
CA SER A 35 17.22 -4.19 -15.29
C SER A 35 16.21 -3.15 -15.83
N ALA A 36 15.01 -3.58 -16.22
CA ALA A 36 13.95 -2.69 -16.67
C ALA A 36 13.39 -1.86 -15.51
N GLN A 37 13.24 -2.46 -14.32
CA GLN A 37 12.71 -1.81 -13.14
C GLN A 37 13.69 -0.76 -12.58
N SER A 38 14.99 -1.01 -12.64
CA SER A 38 16.01 -0.01 -12.29
C SER A 38 15.97 1.19 -13.24
N LYS A 39 15.80 0.98 -14.56
CA LYS A 39 15.60 2.05 -15.54
C LYS A 39 14.36 2.89 -15.24
N VAL A 40 13.21 2.26 -14.96
CA VAL A 40 11.97 2.96 -14.58
C VAL A 40 12.18 3.81 -13.33
N THR A 41 12.84 3.26 -12.31
CA THR A 41 13.13 3.98 -11.07
C THR A 41 14.05 5.18 -11.31
N GLN A 42 15.09 5.03 -12.13
CA GLN A 42 15.96 6.14 -12.52
C GLN A 42 15.20 7.24 -13.28
N MET A 43 14.31 6.87 -14.20
CA MET A 43 13.47 7.82 -14.94
C MET A 43 12.47 8.55 -14.03
N GLN A 44 11.85 7.85 -13.09
CA GLN A 44 10.97 8.45 -12.08
C GLN A 44 11.72 9.49 -11.24
N ARG A 45 12.91 9.16 -10.75
CA ARG A 45 13.76 10.11 -10.00
C ARG A 45 14.09 11.33 -10.83
N ARG A 46 14.52 11.14 -12.08
CA ARG A 46 14.81 12.25 -13.02
C ARG A 46 13.59 13.15 -13.21
N LEU A 47 12.41 12.57 -13.41
CA LEU A 47 11.16 13.31 -13.58
C LEU A 47 10.85 14.17 -12.35
N VAL A 48 10.92 13.60 -11.14
CA VAL A 48 10.71 14.34 -9.89
C VAL A 48 11.72 15.48 -9.72
N HIS A 49 13.01 15.23 -9.96
CA HIS A 49 14.04 16.28 -9.89
C HIS A 49 13.79 17.39 -10.93
N THR A 50 13.37 17.05 -12.15
CA THR A 50 13.08 18.04 -13.19
C THR A 50 11.82 18.86 -12.91
N GLN A 51 10.81 18.29 -12.23
CA GLN A 51 9.60 19.01 -11.84
C GLN A 51 9.86 19.96 -10.65
N ARG A 52 10.73 19.55 -9.71
CA ARG A 52 11.15 20.39 -8.58
C ARG A 52 12.02 21.57 -9.03
N ALA A 53 12.87 21.36 -10.04
CA ALA A 53 13.60 22.44 -10.69
C ALA A 53 12.65 23.22 -11.60
N LYS A 54 11.88 24.17 -11.05
CA LYS A 54 10.86 25.06 -11.69
C LYS A 54 11.31 25.81 -12.98
N ARG A 55 12.46 25.49 -13.57
CA ARG A 55 13.14 26.21 -14.67
C ARG A 55 13.22 25.45 -16.00
N LYS A 56 12.79 24.18 -16.10
CA LYS A 56 12.88 23.42 -17.37
C LYS A 56 11.57 23.45 -18.14
N GLY A 57 11.63 23.86 -19.42
CA GLY A 57 10.46 24.09 -20.27
C GLY A 57 9.53 22.89 -20.44
N PRO A 58 8.22 23.13 -20.73
CA PRO A 58 7.16 22.11 -20.72
C PRO A 58 7.42 20.94 -21.68
N GLN A 59 8.10 21.18 -22.80
CA GLN A 59 8.44 20.16 -23.80
C GLN A 59 9.36 19.06 -23.25
N LYS A 60 10.33 19.42 -22.40
CA LYS A 60 11.29 18.45 -21.82
C LYS A 60 10.63 17.52 -20.80
N VAL A 61 9.69 18.06 -20.01
CA VAL A 61 8.90 17.28 -19.05
C VAL A 61 7.93 16.34 -19.78
N SER A 62 7.34 16.81 -20.88
CA SER A 62 6.46 15.98 -21.73
C SER A 62 7.20 14.77 -22.29
N LYS A 63 8.39 14.98 -22.87
CA LYS A 63 9.23 13.88 -23.39
C LYS A 63 9.65 12.88 -22.30
N LEU A 64 10.05 13.37 -21.12
CA LEU A 64 10.38 12.50 -19.99
C LEU A 64 9.18 11.65 -19.53
N ARG A 65 7.95 12.17 -19.63
CA ARG A 65 6.72 11.41 -19.33
C ARG A 65 6.47 10.34 -20.38
N SER A 66 6.62 10.65 -21.67
CA SER A 66 6.46 9.65 -22.74
C SER A 66 7.46 8.51 -22.61
N ASP A 67 8.74 8.84 -22.37
CA ASP A 67 9.81 7.84 -22.22
C ASP A 67 9.56 6.95 -20.99
N LEU A 68 9.09 7.54 -19.88
CA LEU A 68 8.71 6.81 -18.68
C LEU A 68 7.52 5.88 -18.93
N ASN A 69 6.53 6.31 -19.71
CA ASN A 69 5.38 5.46 -20.07
C ASN A 69 5.80 4.29 -20.97
N GLN A 70 6.66 4.53 -21.96
CA GLN A 70 7.21 3.46 -22.82
C GLN A 70 7.98 2.43 -21.98
N ALA A 71 8.80 2.89 -21.04
CA ALA A 71 9.56 2.01 -20.15
C ALA A 71 8.68 1.23 -19.16
N LYS A 72 7.55 1.81 -18.73
CA LYS A 72 6.55 1.08 -17.94
C LYS A 72 5.86 0.00 -18.76
N GLU A 73 5.53 0.29 -20.02
CA GLU A 73 4.88 -0.69 -20.88
C GLU A 73 5.83 -1.84 -21.22
N SER A 74 7.11 -1.57 -21.51
CA SER A 74 8.09 -2.64 -21.71
C SER A 74 8.30 -3.49 -20.45
N LEU A 75 8.36 -2.88 -19.26
CA LEU A 75 8.40 -3.63 -18.00
C LEU A 75 7.16 -4.52 -17.82
N LYS A 76 5.98 -4.04 -18.21
CA LYS A 76 4.73 -4.80 -18.12
C LYS A 76 4.71 -5.98 -19.08
N VAL A 77 5.25 -5.84 -20.30
CA VAL A 77 5.42 -6.93 -21.27
C VAL A 77 6.35 -7.99 -20.71
N ILE A 78 7.55 -7.61 -20.26
CA ILE A 78 8.52 -8.53 -19.65
C ILE A 78 7.91 -9.25 -18.44
N LYS A 79 7.16 -8.52 -17.60
CA LYS A 79 6.47 -9.11 -16.45
C LYS A 79 5.39 -10.11 -16.86
N ALA A 80 4.73 -9.92 -17.99
CA ALA A 80 3.73 -10.85 -18.51
C ALA A 80 4.34 -12.12 -19.12
N GLU A 81 5.60 -12.05 -19.58
CA GLU A 81 6.34 -13.21 -20.11
C GLU A 81 6.70 -14.23 -19.02
N SER A 82 6.86 -13.79 -17.76
CA SER A 82 7.09 -14.70 -16.64
C SER A 82 5.93 -15.67 -16.47
N MET A 83 6.22 -16.96 -16.36
CA MET A 83 5.26 -18.00 -15.99
C MET A 83 4.56 -17.70 -14.66
N LEU A 84 5.21 -17.02 -13.73
CA LEU A 84 4.59 -16.57 -12.48
C LEU A 84 3.40 -15.63 -12.75
N ALA A 85 3.44 -14.81 -13.80
CA ALA A 85 2.34 -13.93 -14.18
C ALA A 85 1.18 -14.67 -14.88
N GLN A 86 1.47 -15.83 -15.48
CA GLN A 86 0.48 -16.67 -16.17
C GLN A 86 -0.31 -17.55 -15.18
N LEU A 87 0.25 -17.81 -14.00
CA LEU A 87 -0.43 -18.57 -12.94
C LEU A 87 -1.63 -17.79 -12.37
N PRO A 88 -2.73 -18.48 -12.02
CA PRO A 88 -3.90 -17.84 -11.47
C PRO A 88 -3.57 -17.15 -10.15
N ALA A 89 -3.59 -15.82 -10.13
CA ALA A 89 -3.57 -15.06 -8.89
C ALA A 89 -4.90 -15.27 -8.14
N ARG A 90 -4.84 -15.46 -6.82
CA ARG A 90 -6.07 -15.46 -5.99
C ARG A 90 -6.75 -14.11 -6.14
N LYS A 91 -7.78 -14.05 -6.98
CA LYS A 91 -8.67 -12.88 -7.04
C LYS A 91 -9.62 -12.98 -5.85
N THR A 92 -9.62 -11.97 -4.99
CA THR A 92 -10.69 -11.80 -4.01
C THR A 92 -11.92 -11.33 -4.79
N ASN A 93 -12.68 -12.28 -5.35
CA ASN A 93 -13.85 -12.00 -6.20
C ASN A 93 -15.08 -11.48 -5.41
N ASP A 94 -14.93 -11.16 -4.13
CA ASP A 94 -16.01 -10.59 -3.33
C ASP A 94 -16.22 -9.12 -3.76
N PRO A 95 -17.41 -8.75 -4.28
CA PRO A 95 -17.70 -7.41 -4.76
C PRO A 95 -17.45 -6.32 -3.70
N ARG A 96 -17.55 -6.66 -2.42
CA ARG A 96 -17.34 -5.73 -1.29
C ARG A 96 -15.91 -5.18 -1.25
N TRP A 97 -14.93 -5.93 -1.72
CA TRP A 97 -13.52 -5.54 -1.67
C TRP A 97 -12.99 -5.07 -3.02
N LYS A 98 -13.88 -4.79 -3.98
CA LYS A 98 -13.50 -4.37 -5.33
C LYS A 98 -12.73 -3.05 -5.30
N GLY A 99 -11.46 -3.08 -5.68
CA GLY A 99 -10.57 -1.91 -5.64
C GLY A 99 -9.84 -1.72 -4.32
N MET A 100 -9.98 -2.65 -3.37
CA MET A 100 -9.07 -2.79 -2.23
C MET A 100 -7.95 -3.78 -2.58
N SER A 101 -6.76 -3.55 -2.05
CA SER A 101 -5.65 -4.50 -2.16
C SER A 101 -6.01 -5.80 -1.43
N SER A 102 -5.60 -6.95 -1.99
CA SER A 102 -5.86 -8.26 -1.37
C SER A 102 -5.25 -8.41 0.02
N GLN A 103 -4.28 -7.55 0.37
CA GLN A 103 -3.63 -7.51 1.70
C GLN A 103 -4.48 -6.77 2.76
N TRP A 104 -5.55 -6.08 2.37
CA TRP A 104 -6.33 -5.24 3.28
C TRP A 104 -7.81 -5.60 3.29
N VAL A 105 -8.11 -6.85 2.93
CA VAL A 105 -9.42 -7.44 3.20
C VAL A 105 -9.50 -7.80 4.68
N ARG A 106 -10.73 -8.02 5.18
CA ARG A 106 -10.97 -8.45 6.56
C ARG A 106 -10.05 -9.61 6.95
N ALA A 107 -9.45 -9.54 8.15
CA ALA A 107 -8.49 -10.54 8.64
C ALA A 107 -9.00 -11.99 8.54
N SER A 108 -10.29 -12.25 8.80
CA SER A 108 -10.90 -13.59 8.68
C SER A 108 -10.99 -14.15 7.26
N LYS A 109 -10.74 -13.32 6.23
CA LYS A 109 -10.67 -13.73 4.82
C LYS A 109 -9.25 -13.92 4.33
N LEU A 110 -8.25 -13.52 5.11
CA LEU A 110 -6.85 -13.74 4.82
C LEU A 110 -6.44 -15.14 5.25
N GLN A 111 -5.42 -15.69 4.57
CA GLN A 111 -4.76 -16.89 5.06
C GLN A 111 -4.05 -16.53 6.37
N SER A 112 -4.23 -17.37 7.39
CA SER A 112 -3.57 -17.21 8.68
C SER A 112 -2.51 -18.31 8.84
N PRO A 113 -1.29 -17.98 9.28
CA PRO A 113 -0.76 -16.63 9.54
C PRO A 113 -0.60 -15.82 8.24
N ALA A 114 -0.65 -14.48 8.35
CA ALA A 114 -0.39 -13.61 7.22
C ALA A 114 1.09 -13.72 6.78
N PRO A 115 1.41 -13.45 5.50
CA PRO A 115 2.79 -13.52 5.01
C PRO A 115 3.70 -12.51 5.73
N GLU A 116 5.01 -12.71 5.65
CA GLU A 116 5.98 -11.76 6.18
C GLU A 116 5.82 -10.35 5.59
N GLY A 117 6.03 -9.33 6.42
CA GLY A 117 5.82 -7.93 6.05
C GLY A 117 4.34 -7.51 5.95
N HIS A 118 3.39 -8.41 6.23
CA HIS A 118 1.98 -8.07 6.30
C HIS A 118 1.65 -7.31 7.59
N PHE A 119 0.72 -6.34 7.52
CA PHE A 119 0.30 -5.52 8.66
C PHE A 119 -0.08 -6.37 9.88
N LEU A 120 -0.98 -7.33 9.72
CA LEU A 120 -1.40 -8.22 10.81
C LEU A 120 -0.22 -8.91 11.53
N ARG A 121 0.79 -9.38 10.78
CA ARG A 121 1.95 -10.07 11.36
C ARG A 121 2.88 -9.10 12.11
N SER A 122 3.00 -7.87 11.63
CA SER A 122 3.74 -6.82 12.34
C SER A 122 2.99 -6.26 13.56
N PHE A 123 1.66 -6.40 13.63
CA PHE A 123 0.77 -5.81 14.65
C PHE A 123 0.03 -6.89 15.47
N GLY A 124 0.74 -7.90 15.95
CA GLY A 124 0.26 -8.82 16.99
C GLY A 124 -0.24 -10.20 16.53
N GLN A 125 -0.33 -10.47 15.22
CA GLN A 125 -0.63 -11.83 14.75
C GLN A 125 0.59 -12.74 14.89
N SER A 126 0.45 -13.80 15.70
CA SER A 126 1.45 -14.87 15.80
C SER A 126 1.68 -15.55 14.44
N ASP A 127 2.95 -15.85 14.17
CA ASP A 127 3.35 -16.68 13.03
C ASP A 127 3.11 -18.17 13.23
N ARG A 128 2.77 -18.59 14.46
CA ARG A 128 2.53 -19.98 14.86
C ARG A 128 3.72 -20.92 14.66
N GLU A 129 4.93 -20.38 14.57
CA GLU A 129 6.16 -21.18 14.54
C GLU A 129 6.61 -21.54 15.96
N THR A 130 6.33 -20.67 16.93
CA THR A 130 6.61 -20.86 18.35
C THR A 130 5.36 -20.58 19.19
N ILE A 131 5.29 -21.22 20.36
CA ILE A 131 4.21 -21.00 21.34
C ILE A 131 4.34 -19.57 21.88
N ASP A 132 3.21 -18.85 21.95
CA ASP A 132 3.12 -17.49 22.50
C ASP A 132 3.94 -16.41 21.76
N ASN A 133 4.13 -16.57 20.45
CA ASN A 133 4.84 -15.59 19.62
C ASN A 133 3.98 -14.39 19.18
N SER A 134 3.06 -13.94 20.03
CA SER A 134 2.39 -12.64 19.86
C SER A 134 3.13 -11.58 20.67
N ASN A 135 3.25 -10.38 20.13
CA ASN A 135 3.91 -9.27 20.82
C ASN A 135 2.95 -8.10 20.96
N ASP A 136 2.75 -7.65 22.20
CA ASP A 136 1.91 -6.51 22.56
C ASP A 136 2.74 -5.23 22.78
N GLU A 137 4.08 -5.33 22.77
CA GLU A 137 4.97 -4.19 22.94
C GLU A 137 5.07 -3.34 21.66
N ALA A 138 5.09 -2.02 21.85
CA ALA A 138 5.31 -1.07 20.77
C ALA A 138 6.75 -1.18 20.24
N ASN A 139 6.90 -1.39 18.93
CA ASN A 139 8.20 -1.55 18.30
C ASN A 139 8.50 -0.47 17.26
N VAL A 140 9.76 -0.06 17.13
CA VAL A 140 10.23 0.97 16.18
C VAL A 140 9.82 0.69 14.72
N PRO A 141 9.92 -0.55 14.19
CA PRO A 141 9.44 -0.86 12.86
C PRO A 141 7.93 -0.66 12.68
N GLN A 142 7.10 -0.90 13.71
CA GLN A 142 5.66 -0.65 13.65
C GLN A 142 5.38 0.84 13.50
N ALA A 143 6.04 1.68 14.30
CA ALA A 143 5.95 3.14 14.20
C ALA A 143 6.39 3.65 12.82
N LEU A 144 7.53 3.15 12.30
CA LEU A 144 7.99 3.48 10.95
C LEU A 144 7.02 3.01 9.87
N MET A 145 6.33 1.88 10.08
CA MET A 145 5.32 1.38 9.15
C MET A 145 4.05 2.23 9.14
N LEU A 146 3.68 2.87 10.26
CA LEU A 146 2.57 3.84 10.27
C LEU A 146 2.96 5.17 9.63
N LEU A 147 4.18 5.65 9.88
CA LEU A 147 4.67 6.93 9.37
C LEU A 147 4.98 6.88 7.87
N ASN A 148 5.66 5.81 7.42
CA ASN A 148 6.21 5.70 6.06
C ASN A 148 5.65 4.53 5.27
N GLY A 149 4.87 3.66 5.89
CA GLY A 149 4.36 2.48 5.23
C GLY A 149 3.18 2.78 4.31
N PRO A 150 2.65 1.74 3.65
CA PRO A 150 1.62 1.89 2.63
C PRO A 150 0.26 2.33 3.20
N MET A 151 0.10 2.39 4.53
CA MET A 151 -1.12 2.85 5.21
C MET A 151 -1.59 4.23 4.76
N LEU A 152 -0.66 5.15 4.47
CA LEU A 152 -1.00 6.47 3.96
C LEU A 152 -1.74 6.41 2.61
N GLU A 153 -1.36 5.48 1.72
CA GLU A 153 -2.04 5.31 0.43
C GLU A 153 -3.47 4.78 0.61
N TYR A 154 -3.70 3.96 1.64
CA TYR A 154 -5.04 3.45 1.97
C TYR A 154 -5.94 4.53 2.56
N LEU A 155 -5.44 5.38 3.45
CA LEU A 155 -6.19 6.53 3.95
C LEU A 155 -6.62 7.49 2.80
N LYS A 156 -5.79 7.58 1.76
CA LYS A 156 -6.10 8.36 0.55
C LYS A 156 -7.07 7.67 -0.40
N ASN A 157 -7.35 6.37 -0.20
CA ASN A 157 -8.24 5.63 -1.09
C ASN A 157 -9.68 6.10 -0.90
N GLY A 158 -10.20 6.82 -1.89
CA GLY A 158 -11.58 7.29 -1.92
C GLY A 158 -12.62 6.17 -1.90
N ARG A 159 -12.26 4.91 -2.15
CA ARG A 159 -13.19 3.77 -2.08
C ARG A 159 -13.28 3.13 -0.70
N SER A 160 -12.57 3.65 0.31
CA SER A 160 -12.70 3.15 1.68
C SER A 160 -14.07 3.50 2.28
N GLU A 161 -14.52 2.70 3.25
CA GLU A 161 -15.73 2.98 4.02
C GLU A 161 -15.64 4.33 4.73
N LEU A 162 -14.48 4.64 5.32
CA LEU A 162 -14.21 5.93 5.94
C LEU A 162 -14.40 7.09 4.93
N ALA A 163 -13.82 6.96 3.72
CA ALA A 163 -14.00 7.97 2.68
C ALA A 163 -15.45 8.04 2.18
N SER A 164 -16.20 6.93 2.21
CA SER A 164 -17.63 6.90 1.87
C SER A 164 -18.46 7.66 2.90
N ALA A 165 -18.25 7.37 4.18
CA ALA A 165 -18.91 8.07 5.29
C ALA A 165 -18.63 9.58 5.24
N LEU A 166 -17.38 9.97 5.00
CA LEU A 166 -16.96 11.38 4.91
C LEU A 166 -17.44 12.10 3.65
N ARG A 167 -17.87 11.38 2.60
CA ARG A 167 -18.59 11.99 1.47
C ARG A 167 -20.07 12.25 1.79
N GLY A 168 -20.66 11.47 2.69
CA GLY A 168 -22.06 11.63 3.12
C GLY A 168 -22.28 12.86 4.01
N THR A 169 -21.24 13.29 4.74
CA THR A 169 -21.25 14.48 5.60
C THR A 169 -21.17 15.78 4.81
N ARG A 170 -21.97 16.78 5.21
CA ARG A 170 -22.15 18.03 4.44
C ARG A 170 -21.16 19.10 4.87
N THR A 171 -20.89 19.21 6.17
CA THR A 171 -20.05 20.29 6.73
C THR A 171 -18.63 19.79 7.03
N LYS A 172 -17.68 20.73 7.19
CA LYS A 172 -16.30 20.38 7.56
C LYS A 172 -16.23 19.94 9.03
N GLU A 173 -17.08 20.52 9.85
CA GLU A 173 -17.26 20.24 11.26
C GLU A 173 -17.76 18.81 11.46
N GLU A 174 -18.80 18.39 10.75
CA GLU A 174 -19.29 17.00 10.77
C GLU A 174 -18.21 16.00 10.33
N LYS A 175 -17.37 16.37 9.37
CA LYS A 175 -16.24 15.55 8.93
C LYS A 175 -15.19 15.40 10.04
N LEU A 176 -14.87 16.47 10.75
CA LEU A 176 -13.97 16.42 11.89
C LEU A 176 -14.56 15.55 13.00
N ASP A 177 -15.83 15.74 13.34
CA ASP A 177 -16.50 14.95 14.37
C ASP A 177 -16.47 13.46 14.02
N LEU A 178 -16.74 13.10 12.76
CA LEU A 178 -16.67 11.72 12.29
C LEU A 178 -15.26 11.14 12.29
N LEU A 179 -14.23 11.94 11.97
CA LEU A 179 -12.83 11.53 12.06
C LEU A 179 -12.43 11.25 13.52
N PHE A 180 -12.76 12.14 14.45
CA PHE A 180 -12.46 11.96 15.87
C PHE A 180 -13.20 10.77 16.45
N LEU A 181 -14.49 10.58 16.13
CA LEU A 181 -15.21 9.39 16.54
C LEU A 181 -14.60 8.10 15.96
N GLY A 182 -14.16 8.13 14.70
CA GLY A 182 -13.57 6.98 14.03
C GLY A 182 -12.19 6.57 14.54
N PHE A 183 -11.34 7.53 14.95
CA PHE A 183 -9.98 7.27 15.41
C PHE A 183 -9.83 7.28 16.94
N MET A 184 -10.52 8.19 17.62
CA MET A 184 -10.36 8.46 19.04
C MET A 184 -11.58 8.05 19.88
N THR A 185 -12.67 7.56 19.26
CA THR A 185 -13.91 7.15 19.95
C THR A 185 -14.54 8.25 20.82
N ARG A 186 -14.23 9.52 20.52
CA ARG A 186 -14.75 10.72 21.20
C ARG A 186 -14.98 11.82 20.18
N GLU A 187 -15.72 12.86 20.56
CA GLU A 187 -15.79 14.10 19.79
C GLU A 187 -14.51 14.94 20.01
N PRO A 188 -14.16 15.82 19.05
CA PRO A 188 -13.06 16.76 19.25
C PRO A 188 -13.41 17.74 20.38
N ARG A 189 -12.41 18.11 21.19
CA ARG A 189 -12.56 19.18 22.16
C ARG A 189 -12.72 20.51 21.43
N THR A 190 -13.33 21.50 22.07
CA THR A 190 -13.55 22.84 21.49
C THR A 190 -12.26 23.45 20.94
N GLU A 191 -11.18 23.41 21.73
CA GLU A 191 -9.85 23.92 21.34
C GLU A 191 -9.27 23.19 20.12
N GLU A 192 -9.39 21.85 20.08
CA GLU A 192 -8.91 21.02 18.96
C GLU A 192 -9.70 21.33 17.69
N LYS A 193 -11.03 21.46 17.82
CA LYS A 193 -11.93 21.74 16.71
C LYS A 193 -11.66 23.12 16.12
N GLU A 194 -11.52 24.14 16.96
CA GLU A 194 -11.21 25.51 16.53
C GLU A 194 -9.87 25.56 15.79
N TRP A 195 -8.83 24.96 16.36
CA TRP A 195 -7.50 24.90 15.74
C TRP A 195 -7.52 24.19 14.39
N LEU A 196 -8.09 22.98 14.32
CA LEU A 196 -8.15 22.19 13.08
C LEU A 196 -8.99 22.86 11.99
N MET A 197 -10.09 23.53 12.37
CA MET A 197 -10.92 24.28 11.43
C MET A 197 -10.19 25.49 10.84
N SER A 198 -9.39 26.18 11.66
CA SER A 198 -8.58 27.32 11.20
C SER A 198 -7.56 26.90 10.13
N GLU A 199 -6.90 25.76 10.33
CA GLU A 199 -5.92 25.20 9.41
C GLU A 199 -6.58 24.63 8.14
N TRP A 200 -7.71 23.95 8.28
CA TRP A 200 -8.48 23.42 7.14
C TRP A 200 -8.94 24.55 6.22
N ASN A 201 -9.39 25.68 6.77
CA ASN A 201 -9.81 26.81 5.96
C ASN A 201 -8.67 27.44 5.14
N GLN A 202 -7.42 27.31 5.58
CA GLN A 202 -6.25 27.82 4.86
C GLN A 202 -5.78 26.85 3.76
N GLU A 203 -5.73 25.54 4.05
CA GLU A 203 -5.19 24.54 3.11
C GLU A 203 -6.22 23.94 2.15
N GLY A 204 -7.52 24.00 2.48
CA GLY A 204 -8.61 23.42 1.69
C GLY A 204 -8.81 21.91 1.87
N ASP A 205 -9.56 21.28 0.97
CA ASP A 205 -10.08 19.91 1.16
C ASP A 205 -9.02 18.81 1.27
N SER A 206 -7.79 19.07 0.81
CA SER A 206 -6.68 18.13 0.97
C SER A 206 -6.22 17.96 2.43
N TYR A 207 -6.57 18.92 3.30
CA TYR A 207 -6.22 18.93 4.73
C TYR A 207 -6.83 17.75 5.48
N MET A 208 -8.02 17.30 5.07
CA MET A 208 -8.72 16.16 5.65
C MET A 208 -7.83 14.91 5.76
N GLN A 209 -7.02 14.63 4.72
CA GLN A 209 -6.13 13.47 4.70
C GLN A 209 -4.97 13.63 5.68
N LYS A 210 -4.52 14.87 5.91
CA LYS A 210 -3.51 15.19 6.93
C LYS A 210 -4.08 14.98 8.33
N VAL A 211 -5.32 15.40 8.59
CA VAL A 211 -6.00 15.16 9.87
C VAL A 211 -6.15 13.67 10.13
N ALA A 212 -6.64 12.89 9.15
CA ALA A 212 -6.75 11.44 9.31
C ALA A 212 -5.39 10.76 9.59
N TRP A 213 -4.32 11.21 8.92
CA TRP A 213 -2.98 10.69 9.17
C TRP A 213 -2.43 11.11 10.55
N MET A 214 -2.69 12.34 10.98
CA MET A 214 -2.33 12.83 12.30
C MET A 214 -3.02 12.03 13.39
N LEU A 215 -4.34 11.86 13.30
CA LEU A 215 -5.12 11.09 14.29
C LEU A 215 -4.69 9.62 14.35
N LEU A 216 -4.37 9.00 13.21
CA LEU A 216 -3.86 7.63 13.18
C LEU A 216 -2.52 7.47 13.92
N ASN A 217 -1.67 8.51 13.91
CA ASN A 217 -0.35 8.50 14.56
C ASN A 217 -0.37 9.18 15.94
N ALA A 218 -1.53 9.65 16.41
CA ALA A 218 -1.64 10.36 17.66
C ALA A 218 -1.51 9.41 18.85
N ARG A 219 -0.82 9.86 19.90
CA ARG A 219 -0.49 9.07 21.08
C ARG A 219 -1.51 9.24 22.20
N GLU A 220 -2.80 9.12 21.90
CA GLU A 220 -3.84 9.21 22.94
C GLU A 220 -4.06 7.87 23.67
N PHE A 221 -3.77 6.73 23.02
CA PHE A 221 -3.93 5.39 23.60
C PHE A 221 -2.61 4.80 24.10
N SER A 222 -1.80 5.60 24.80
CA SER A 222 -0.73 5.00 25.60
C SER A 222 -1.37 4.40 26.84
N PHE A 223 -1.30 3.08 26.99
CA PHE A 223 -1.61 2.46 28.27
C PHE A 223 -0.65 3.05 29.31
N ILE A 224 -1.21 3.67 30.35
CA ILE A 224 -0.45 4.03 31.55
C ILE A 224 -0.24 2.70 32.28
N GLN A 225 1.01 2.23 32.30
CA GLN A 225 1.43 1.13 33.17
C GLN A 225 1.81 1.67 34.54
#